data_AF-A0A1C5MKP4-F1
#
_entry.id   AF-A0A1C5MKP4-F1
#
_cell.length_a   1.000
_cell.length_b   1.000
_cell.length_c   1.000
_cell.angle_alpha   90.00
_cell.angle_beta   90.00
_cell.angle_gamma   90.00
#
_symmetry.space_group_name_H-M   'P 1'
#
loop_
_entity.id
_entity.type
_entity.pdbx_description
1 polymer ?
#
loop_
_entity_poly.entity_id
_entity_poly.type
_entity_poly.pdbx_seq_one_letter_code
_entity_poly.pdbx_strand_id
1 'polypeptide(L)'
;MKKVMLGVSLYPEQETLEEIDAYLKKASAYGFKKVFTSMFSVPGTKEEIIAYFKDFTKIVHKYGMIVSGDCNSELFHRLEATETDLSVFKDIGVDILRMDFSFNDERDATLINNKEGIKIEMSTSFIDIIETAIKKGAKPENISTCHNFYPERYTAPSLETINDINNYWKAKNIPVAIFISSLVKGSHGPWPVSDGLPTIEEHRDMPIEIQLKHCLALDNVDEIIIGNAYASDDEFKAIDQVMKQVYVDIPKNESLGFLADFVPHGLTKRIPFKIHLDKGITALEKEILFNYPSHSDLGDCMNYMLRSRWTRMIYKGKEISCRPCDKAYYTRGDVVIVNDNLVHYRGEIQIVLKEMKVDGQRNLLGHIDENEIFILEHLKAKDVFTFVE
;
A
#
# COMPACT_ATOMS: atom_id res chain seq x y z
N MET A 1 -5.59 13.86 5.52
CA MET A 1 -5.43 12.49 4.98
C MET A 1 -4.09 11.95 5.47
N LYS A 2 -4.05 10.75 6.06
CA LYS A 2 -2.79 10.11 6.50
C LYS A 2 -2.23 9.29 5.34
N LYS A 3 -0.93 9.42 5.04
CA LYS A 3 -0.24 8.54 4.08
C LYS A 3 -0.02 7.17 4.71
N VAL A 4 0.00 6.11 3.91
CA VAL A 4 0.47 4.80 4.39
C VAL A 4 1.91 4.91 4.88
N MET A 5 2.24 4.16 5.92
CA MET A 5 3.61 4.04 6.40
C MET A 5 4.34 2.96 5.61
N LEU A 6 5.53 3.27 5.10
CA LEU A 6 6.37 2.29 4.44
C LEU A 6 7.34 1.66 5.45
N GLY A 7 7.50 0.34 5.36
CA GLY A 7 8.44 -0.42 6.17
C GLY A 7 9.32 -1.38 5.38
N VAL A 8 10.41 -1.82 5.99
CA VAL A 8 11.28 -2.89 5.48
C VAL A 8 11.43 -3.96 6.54
N SER A 9 11.65 -5.21 6.13
CA SER A 9 12.06 -6.26 7.04
C SER A 9 13.59 -6.38 7.13
N LEU A 10 14.06 -6.97 8.24
CA LEU A 10 15.44 -7.37 8.47
C LEU A 10 15.47 -8.75 9.16
N TYR A 11 16.55 -9.50 8.91
CA TYR A 11 16.77 -10.86 9.40
C TYR A 11 18.16 -11.00 10.03
N PRO A 12 18.32 -10.47 11.26
CA PRO A 12 19.57 -10.43 12.02
C PRO A 12 20.46 -11.68 12.01
N GLU A 13 19.87 -12.87 11.91
CA GLU A 13 20.59 -14.14 11.89
C GLU A 13 21.35 -14.40 10.58
N GLN A 14 21.09 -13.61 9.54
CA GLN A 14 21.71 -13.72 8.21
C GLN A 14 22.47 -12.45 7.80
N GLU A 15 22.46 -11.42 8.65
CA GLU A 15 22.85 -10.07 8.28
C GLU A 15 23.83 -9.48 9.31
N THR A 16 24.84 -8.76 8.84
CA THR A 16 25.73 -8.00 9.72
C THR A 16 25.12 -6.65 10.11
N LEU A 17 25.51 -6.09 11.26
CA LEU A 17 25.05 -4.76 11.67
C LEU A 17 25.49 -3.67 10.68
N GLU A 18 26.62 -3.85 9.99
CA GLU A 18 27.10 -2.97 8.94
C GLU A 18 26.18 -2.99 7.71
N GLU A 19 25.74 -4.18 7.28
CA GLU A 19 24.79 -4.33 6.17
C GLU A 19 23.42 -3.74 6.53
N ILE A 20 22.95 -3.98 7.76
CA ILE A 20 21.73 -3.39 8.32
C ILE A 20 21.81 -1.86 8.32
N ASP A 21 22.89 -1.26 8.84
CA ASP A 21 23.07 0.20 8.83
C ASP A 21 23.06 0.76 7.41
N ALA A 22 23.74 0.10 6.47
CA ALA A 22 23.78 0.51 5.07
C ALA A 22 22.40 0.42 4.39
N TYR A 23 21.62 -0.62 4.67
CA TYR A 23 20.28 -0.82 4.13
C TYR A 23 19.29 0.21 4.69
N LEU A 24 19.27 0.42 6.01
CA LEU A 24 18.39 1.38 6.66
C LEU A 24 18.72 2.83 6.28
N LYS A 25 20.00 3.14 6.04
CA LYS A 25 20.41 4.43 5.46
C LYS A 25 19.75 4.67 4.11
N LYS A 26 19.71 3.67 3.23
CA LYS A 26 19.06 3.79 1.91
C LYS A 26 17.55 3.93 2.08
N ALA A 27 16.90 3.00 2.79
CA ALA A 27 15.45 3.00 2.98
C ALA A 27 14.94 4.32 3.60
N SER A 28 15.65 4.85 4.60
CA SER A 28 15.27 6.12 5.25
C SER A 28 15.32 7.33 4.32
N ALA A 29 16.24 7.35 3.35
CA ALA A 29 16.34 8.41 2.35
C ALA A 29 15.11 8.44 1.40
N TYR A 30 14.45 7.31 1.21
CA TYR A 30 13.19 7.18 0.46
C TYR A 30 11.94 7.27 1.35
N GLY A 31 12.09 7.66 2.62
CA GLY A 31 10.97 7.95 3.51
C GLY A 31 10.35 6.74 4.21
N PHE A 32 11.01 5.58 4.21
CA PHE A 32 10.61 4.44 5.03
C PHE A 32 10.74 4.78 6.52
N LYS A 33 9.80 4.31 7.34
CA LYS A 33 9.65 4.68 8.76
C LYS A 33 9.47 3.52 9.71
N LYS A 34 9.26 2.30 9.22
CA LYS A 34 9.10 1.10 10.06
C LYS A 34 10.12 0.03 9.67
N VAL A 35 10.61 -0.69 10.67
CA VAL A 35 11.38 -1.92 10.51
C VAL A 35 10.58 -3.06 11.13
N PHE A 36 10.39 -4.13 10.39
CA PHE A 36 9.95 -5.43 10.92
C PHE A 36 11.19 -6.31 11.10
N THR A 37 11.30 -7.06 12.20
CA THR A 37 12.42 -7.99 12.38
C THR A 37 11.99 -9.24 13.10
N SER A 38 12.49 -10.40 12.67
CA SER A 38 12.39 -11.62 13.48
C SER A 38 13.35 -11.51 14.66
N MET A 39 12.85 -11.56 15.89
CA MET A 39 13.73 -11.58 17.06
C MET A 39 14.07 -13.00 17.51
N PHE A 40 13.24 -13.98 17.16
CA PHE A 40 13.35 -15.35 17.67
C PHE A 40 14.39 -16.20 16.93
N SER A 41 14.82 -15.77 15.73
CA SER A 41 15.76 -16.51 14.89
C SER A 41 17.23 -16.36 15.33
N VAL A 42 17.55 -15.41 16.21
CA VAL A 42 18.93 -15.11 16.61
C VAL A 42 19.45 -16.12 17.64
N PRO A 43 20.56 -16.84 17.37
CA PRO A 43 21.18 -17.74 18.33
C PRO A 43 22.00 -16.97 19.38
N GLY A 44 22.37 -17.62 20.48
CA GLY A 44 23.18 -17.02 21.57
C GLY A 44 22.43 -16.94 22.90
N THR A 45 23.09 -16.57 23.99
CA THR A 45 22.47 -16.47 25.33
C THR A 45 21.47 -15.30 25.41
N LYS A 46 20.71 -15.23 26.52
CA LYS A 46 19.80 -14.11 26.79
C LYS A 46 20.53 -12.77 26.70
N GLU A 47 21.72 -12.68 27.31
CA GLU A 47 22.54 -11.47 27.36
C GLU A 47 23.08 -11.08 25.98
N GLU A 48 23.51 -12.07 25.19
CA GLU A 48 23.98 -11.85 23.81
C GLU A 48 22.86 -11.33 22.91
N ILE A 49 21.65 -11.91 23.00
CA ILE A 49 20.47 -11.47 22.26
C ILE A 49 20.08 -10.04 22.66
N ILE A 50 20.02 -9.74 23.95
CA ILE A 50 19.70 -8.39 24.44
C ILE A 50 20.75 -7.38 23.94
N ALA A 51 22.04 -7.70 24.05
CA ALA A 51 23.11 -6.81 23.60
C ALA A 51 23.03 -6.55 22.09
N TYR A 52 22.84 -7.62 21.29
CA TYR A 52 22.67 -7.50 19.85
C TYR A 52 21.49 -6.59 19.50
N PHE A 53 20.30 -6.88 20.06
CA PHE A 53 19.12 -6.10 19.70
C PHE A 53 19.19 -4.66 20.20
N LYS A 54 19.89 -4.36 21.30
CA LYS A 54 20.18 -2.97 21.70
C LYS A 54 20.99 -2.22 20.66
N ASP A 55 21.96 -2.86 20.04
CA ASP A 55 22.77 -2.22 19.00
C ASP A 55 21.99 -2.12 17.69
N PHE A 56 21.20 -3.14 17.36
CA PHE A 56 20.25 -3.11 16.23
C PHE A 56 19.25 -1.94 16.35
N THR A 57 18.53 -1.82 17.46
CA THR A 57 17.51 -0.76 17.64
C THR A 57 18.14 0.63 17.65
N LYS A 58 19.35 0.81 18.19
CA LYS A 58 20.10 2.06 18.05
C LYS A 58 20.32 2.44 16.59
N ILE A 59 20.65 1.47 15.72
CA ILE A 59 20.80 1.71 14.28
C ILE A 59 19.45 2.08 13.65
N VAL A 60 18.37 1.38 13.99
CA VAL A 60 17.01 1.70 13.50
C VAL A 60 16.61 3.13 13.88
N HIS A 61 16.75 3.47 15.17
CA HIS A 61 16.38 4.78 15.71
C HIS A 61 17.27 5.92 15.19
N LYS A 62 18.56 5.65 14.89
CA LYS A 62 19.46 6.61 14.23
C LYS A 62 18.87 7.16 12.92
N TYR A 63 18.06 6.37 12.21
CA TYR A 63 17.40 6.78 10.96
C TYR A 63 15.97 7.29 11.15
N GLY A 64 15.53 7.49 12.40
CA GLY A 64 14.18 7.98 12.73
C GLY A 64 13.07 7.01 12.32
N MET A 65 13.37 5.71 12.33
CA MET A 65 12.43 4.62 12.11
C MET A 65 11.99 4.02 13.45
N ILE A 66 10.84 3.36 13.46
CA ILE A 66 10.37 2.53 14.59
C ILE A 66 10.59 1.05 14.28
N VAL A 67 10.75 0.22 15.31
CA VAL A 67 10.92 -1.23 15.16
C VAL A 67 9.71 -2.02 15.69
N SER A 68 9.20 -2.94 14.87
CA SER A 68 8.32 -4.03 15.26
C SER A 68 9.13 -5.32 15.36
N GLY A 69 9.35 -5.77 16.59
CA GLY A 69 10.10 -7.00 16.88
C GLY A 69 9.16 -8.19 17.01
N ASP A 70 9.31 -9.17 16.13
CA ASP A 70 8.51 -10.39 16.13
C ASP A 70 9.00 -11.39 17.17
N CYS A 71 8.11 -11.73 18.09
CA CYS A 71 8.41 -12.52 19.27
C CYS A 71 7.44 -13.71 19.35
N ASN A 72 8.00 -14.92 19.27
CA ASN A 72 7.28 -16.14 19.57
C ASN A 72 7.30 -16.44 21.09
N SER A 73 6.57 -17.48 21.51
CA SER A 73 6.47 -17.86 22.92
C SER A 73 7.80 -18.29 23.52
N GLU A 74 8.64 -19.00 22.74
CA GLU A 74 9.95 -19.46 23.18
C GLU A 74 10.87 -18.28 23.54
N LEU A 75 11.01 -17.31 22.65
CA LEU A 75 11.81 -16.12 22.91
C LEU A 75 11.26 -15.31 24.08
N PHE A 76 9.93 -15.15 24.15
CA PHE A 76 9.28 -14.41 25.23
C PHE A 76 9.66 -14.96 26.61
N HIS A 77 9.60 -16.29 26.77
CA HIS A 77 10.02 -16.97 27.99
C HIS A 77 11.54 -16.94 28.21
N ARG A 78 12.32 -17.10 27.14
CA ARG A 78 13.79 -17.07 27.19
C ARG A 78 14.33 -15.71 27.66
N LEU A 79 13.67 -14.63 27.28
CA LEU A 79 13.98 -13.28 27.75
C LEU A 79 13.39 -12.98 29.15
N GLU A 80 12.72 -13.96 29.75
CA GLU A 80 12.04 -13.88 31.06
C GLU A 80 10.98 -12.77 31.10
N ALA A 81 10.37 -12.47 29.95
CA ALA A 81 9.26 -11.54 29.87
C ALA A 81 7.96 -12.19 30.36
N THR A 82 7.05 -11.36 30.85
CA THR A 82 5.69 -11.75 31.23
C THR A 82 4.69 -10.74 30.70
N GLU A 83 3.40 -11.07 30.70
CA GLU A 83 2.33 -10.14 30.34
C GLU A 83 2.29 -8.87 31.21
N THR A 84 2.94 -8.90 32.39
CA THR A 84 3.03 -7.77 33.33
C THR A 84 4.38 -7.06 33.34
N ASP A 85 5.37 -7.61 32.62
CA ASP A 85 6.74 -7.12 32.62
C ASP A 85 7.39 -7.29 31.24
N LEU A 86 7.37 -6.21 30.47
CA LEU A 86 8.07 -6.08 29.18
C LEU A 86 9.33 -5.22 29.30
N SER A 87 9.87 -5.04 30.51
CA SER A 87 11.03 -4.18 30.76
C SER A 87 12.24 -4.56 29.91
N VAL A 88 12.44 -5.86 29.63
CA VAL A 88 13.50 -6.33 28.74
C VAL A 88 13.36 -5.78 27.32
N PHE A 89 12.16 -5.76 26.76
CA PHE A 89 11.91 -5.21 25.42
C PHE A 89 12.03 -3.68 25.41
N LYS A 90 11.65 -3.03 26.52
CA LYS A 90 11.84 -1.59 26.69
C LYS A 90 13.31 -1.21 26.73
N ASP A 91 14.12 -1.99 27.45
CA ASP A 91 15.57 -1.82 27.57
C ASP A 91 16.29 -2.12 26.25
N ILE A 92 15.81 -3.12 25.48
CA ILE A 92 16.24 -3.34 24.09
C ILE A 92 15.92 -2.13 23.20
N GLY A 93 14.85 -1.39 23.48
CA GLY A 93 14.40 -0.25 22.67
C GLY A 93 13.40 -0.64 21.59
N VAL A 94 12.63 -1.72 21.79
CA VAL A 94 11.54 -2.08 20.88
C VAL A 94 10.39 -1.08 21.01
N ASP A 95 9.86 -0.58 19.88
CA ASP A 95 8.71 0.34 19.86
C ASP A 95 7.38 -0.43 19.82
N ILE A 96 7.35 -1.52 19.06
CA ILE A 96 6.20 -2.40 18.86
C ILE A 96 6.65 -3.84 19.09
N LEU A 97 5.98 -4.57 19.96
CA LEU A 97 6.19 -6.01 20.13
C LEU A 97 5.13 -6.75 19.32
N ARG A 98 5.54 -7.44 18.26
CA ARG A 98 4.64 -8.33 17.52
C ARG A 98 4.59 -9.68 18.22
N MET A 99 3.40 -10.06 18.65
CA MET A 99 3.16 -11.33 19.34
C MET A 99 2.70 -12.38 18.34
N ASP A 100 3.52 -13.41 18.11
CA ASP A 100 3.18 -14.54 17.23
C ASP A 100 2.23 -15.56 17.91
N PHE A 101 1.87 -15.31 19.17
CA PHE A 101 0.93 -16.11 19.95
C PHE A 101 0.00 -15.20 20.77
N SER A 102 -1.01 -15.81 21.39
CA SER A 102 -1.87 -15.16 22.39
C SER A 102 -1.97 -16.03 23.64
N PHE A 103 -2.24 -15.41 24.79
CA PHE A 103 -2.61 -16.14 26.00
C PHE A 103 -4.04 -16.70 25.92
N ASN A 104 -4.88 -16.09 25.07
CA ASN A 104 -6.30 -16.40 24.89
C ASN A 104 -7.09 -16.31 26.21
N ASP A 105 -6.71 -15.36 27.06
CA ASP A 105 -7.33 -15.07 28.34
C ASP A 105 -7.06 -13.60 28.76
N GLU A 106 -7.33 -13.26 30.03
CA GLU A 106 -7.17 -11.91 30.57
C GLU A 106 -5.74 -11.36 30.54
N ARG A 107 -4.73 -12.21 30.34
CA ARG A 107 -3.34 -11.78 30.18
C ARG A 107 -3.12 -11.00 28.89
N ASP A 108 -3.88 -11.25 27.82
CA ASP A 108 -3.75 -10.48 26.57
C ASP A 108 -4.11 -9.00 26.80
N ALA A 109 -5.16 -8.71 27.57
CA ALA A 109 -5.53 -7.34 27.92
C ALA A 109 -4.48 -6.67 28.84
N THR A 110 -3.86 -7.45 29.71
CA THR A 110 -2.78 -6.99 30.58
C THR A 110 -1.53 -6.61 29.79
N LEU A 111 -1.12 -7.48 28.85
CA LEU A 111 -0.01 -7.27 27.92
C LEU A 111 -0.22 -6.02 27.06
N ILE A 112 -1.41 -5.86 26.47
CA ILE A 112 -1.76 -4.69 25.64
C ILE A 112 -1.70 -3.38 26.44
N ASN A 113 -2.04 -3.44 27.73
CA ASN A 113 -2.01 -2.30 28.62
C ASN A 113 -0.70 -2.17 29.41
N ASN A 114 0.39 -2.79 28.95
CA ASN A 114 1.69 -2.78 29.63
C ASN A 114 2.13 -1.36 30.06
N LYS A 115 2.82 -1.30 31.19
CA LYS A 115 3.27 -0.05 31.82
C LYS A 115 4.46 0.59 31.09
N GLU A 116 5.19 -0.18 30.29
CA GLU A 116 6.33 0.26 29.49
C GLU A 116 5.93 1.13 28.28
N GLY A 117 4.65 1.11 27.92
CA GLY A 117 4.08 1.84 26.80
C GLY A 117 4.48 1.27 25.44
N ILE A 118 4.84 -0.01 25.38
CA ILE A 118 5.18 -0.72 24.13
C ILE A 118 3.87 -1.05 23.43
N LYS A 119 3.76 -0.74 22.14
CA LYS A 119 2.59 -1.09 21.35
C LYS A 119 2.57 -2.60 21.08
N ILE A 120 1.41 -3.24 21.13
CA ILE A 120 1.29 -4.67 20.83
C ILE A 120 0.73 -4.83 19.42
N GLU A 121 1.48 -5.54 18.58
CA GLU A 121 1.04 -5.93 17.24
C GLU A 121 0.64 -7.40 17.24
N MET A 122 -0.55 -7.70 16.76
CA MET A 122 -1.07 -9.08 16.70
C MET A 122 -1.36 -9.47 15.25
N SER A 123 -1.53 -10.77 15.00
CA SER A 123 -2.00 -11.22 13.70
C SER A 123 -3.34 -10.58 13.35
N THR A 124 -3.51 -10.14 12.11
CA THR A 124 -4.81 -9.68 11.57
C THR A 124 -5.91 -10.73 11.72
N SER A 125 -5.56 -12.02 11.78
CA SER A 125 -6.50 -13.12 11.96
C SER A 125 -6.96 -13.33 13.41
N PHE A 126 -6.36 -12.65 14.40
CA PHE A 126 -6.69 -12.81 15.83
C PHE A 126 -7.93 -12.00 16.24
N ILE A 127 -8.99 -12.03 15.43
CA ILE A 127 -10.23 -11.25 15.63
C ILE A 127 -10.83 -11.47 17.01
N ASP A 128 -11.14 -12.72 17.35
CA ASP A 128 -11.82 -13.05 18.61
C ASP A 128 -10.96 -12.78 19.84
N ILE A 129 -9.64 -12.96 19.72
CA ILE A 129 -8.66 -12.70 20.78
C ILE A 129 -8.62 -11.21 21.09
N ILE A 130 -8.41 -10.37 20.07
CA ILE A 130 -8.34 -8.91 20.21
C ILE A 130 -9.68 -8.36 20.73
N GLU A 131 -10.81 -8.81 20.19
CA GLU A 131 -12.14 -8.41 20.66
C GLU A 131 -12.37 -8.78 22.13
N THR A 132 -11.93 -9.97 22.54
CA THR A 132 -12.02 -10.42 23.93
C THR A 132 -11.14 -9.56 24.83
N ALA A 133 -9.91 -9.27 24.41
CA ALA A 133 -9.02 -8.40 25.16
C ALA A 133 -9.62 -6.98 25.33
N ILE A 134 -10.18 -6.40 24.27
CA ILE A 134 -10.85 -5.08 24.32
C ILE A 134 -12.04 -5.12 25.29
N LYS A 135 -12.89 -6.15 25.24
CA LYS A 135 -14.00 -6.33 26.20
C LYS A 135 -13.52 -6.46 27.64
N LYS A 136 -12.30 -6.95 27.86
CA LYS A 136 -11.64 -7.06 29.17
C LYS A 136 -10.86 -5.80 29.57
N GLY A 137 -10.91 -4.74 28.77
CA GLY A 137 -10.33 -3.43 29.08
C GLY A 137 -9.02 -3.11 28.37
N ALA A 138 -8.59 -3.90 27.38
CA ALA A 138 -7.47 -3.54 26.52
C ALA A 138 -7.79 -2.24 25.76
N LYS A 139 -6.82 -1.33 25.71
CA LYS A 139 -6.93 -0.04 25.03
C LYS A 139 -6.68 -0.20 23.53
N PRO A 140 -7.66 0.06 22.64
CA PRO A 140 -7.48 -0.13 21.20
C PRO A 140 -6.32 0.68 20.60
N GLU A 141 -6.01 1.86 21.15
CA GLU A 141 -4.89 2.69 20.70
C GLU A 141 -3.51 2.02 20.87
N ASN A 142 -3.40 1.04 21.78
CA ASN A 142 -2.18 0.26 22.02
C ASN A 142 -2.06 -0.95 21.08
N ILE A 143 -3.01 -1.14 20.17
CA ILE A 143 -3.07 -2.31 19.28
C ILE A 143 -2.76 -1.88 17.85
N SER A 144 -1.98 -2.70 17.15
CA SER A 144 -1.95 -2.78 15.69
C SER A 144 -2.10 -4.22 15.25
N THR A 145 -2.44 -4.43 13.99
CA THR A 145 -2.47 -5.76 13.39
C THR A 145 -1.55 -5.82 12.18
N CYS A 146 -0.93 -6.98 11.99
CA CYS A 146 -0.06 -7.24 10.86
C CYS A 146 -0.45 -8.58 10.23
N HIS A 147 -0.61 -8.60 8.92
CA HIS A 147 -0.74 -9.87 8.19
C HIS A 147 0.53 -10.68 8.29
N ASN A 148 0.43 -11.97 8.00
CA ASN A 148 1.61 -12.77 7.71
C ASN A 148 2.09 -12.51 6.27
N PHE A 149 3.35 -12.85 6.01
CA PHE A 149 3.82 -13.17 4.67
C PHE A 149 3.87 -14.68 4.49
N TYR A 150 3.94 -15.13 3.23
CA TYR A 150 3.83 -16.55 2.88
C TYR A 150 5.04 -17.01 2.05
N PRO A 151 6.06 -17.62 2.69
CA PRO A 151 7.29 -18.04 2.02
C PRO A 151 7.08 -19.21 1.04
N GLU A 152 6.09 -20.06 1.32
CA GLU A 152 5.69 -21.17 0.45
C GLU A 152 4.67 -20.67 -0.59
N ARG A 153 4.96 -20.89 -1.87
CA ARG A 153 4.09 -20.49 -2.99
C ARG A 153 2.71 -21.15 -2.88
N TYR A 154 1.67 -20.41 -3.26
CA TYR A 154 0.26 -20.80 -3.27
C TYR A 154 -0.38 -21.02 -1.90
N THR A 155 0.20 -20.46 -0.83
CA THR A 155 -0.30 -20.64 0.54
C THR A 155 -0.94 -19.38 1.14
N ALA A 156 -0.83 -18.23 0.46
CA ALA A 156 -1.46 -17.02 0.94
C ALA A 156 -3.00 -17.10 0.86
N PRO A 157 -3.74 -16.42 1.75
CA PRO A 157 -5.19 -16.42 1.77
C PRO A 157 -5.77 -15.70 0.55
N SER A 158 -7.05 -15.94 0.26
CA SER A 158 -7.74 -15.24 -0.81
C SER A 158 -7.80 -13.73 -0.57
N LEU A 159 -7.75 -12.95 -1.65
CA LEU A 159 -7.90 -11.49 -1.58
C LEU A 159 -9.23 -11.05 -0.93
N GLU A 160 -10.30 -11.84 -1.10
CA GLU A 160 -11.58 -11.62 -0.41
C GLU A 160 -11.41 -11.67 1.11
N THR A 161 -10.77 -12.73 1.62
CA THR A 161 -10.51 -12.90 3.05
C THR A 161 -9.62 -11.77 3.60
N ILE A 162 -8.57 -11.39 2.87
CA ILE A 162 -7.69 -10.27 3.23
C ILE A 162 -8.51 -8.97 3.32
N ASN A 163 -9.33 -8.69 2.32
CA ASN A 163 -10.15 -7.47 2.29
C ASN A 163 -11.18 -7.43 3.41
N ASP A 164 -11.84 -8.53 3.72
CA ASP A 164 -12.81 -8.61 4.81
C ASP A 164 -12.16 -8.30 6.16
N ILE A 165 -11.01 -8.91 6.44
CA ILE A 165 -10.25 -8.66 7.67
C ILE A 165 -9.74 -7.22 7.73
N ASN A 166 -9.19 -6.69 6.63
CA ASN A 166 -8.70 -5.32 6.55
C ASN A 166 -9.83 -4.30 6.83
N ASN A 167 -10.97 -4.48 6.17
CA ASN A 167 -12.13 -3.61 6.34
C ASN A 167 -12.70 -3.70 7.76
N TYR A 168 -12.68 -4.89 8.37
CA TYR A 168 -13.08 -5.10 9.75
C TYR A 168 -12.23 -4.28 10.73
N TRP A 169 -10.90 -4.34 10.61
CA TRP A 169 -10.00 -3.57 11.49
C TRP A 169 -10.02 -2.06 11.21
N LYS A 170 -10.09 -1.67 9.93
CA LYS A 170 -10.24 -0.27 9.53
C LYS A 170 -11.51 0.35 10.13
N ALA A 171 -12.64 -0.37 10.15
CA ALA A 171 -13.88 0.10 10.78
C ALA A 171 -13.77 0.35 12.30
N LYS A 172 -12.77 -0.25 12.96
CA LYS A 172 -12.46 -0.09 14.39
C LYS A 172 -11.32 0.87 14.67
N ASN A 173 -10.76 1.50 13.63
CA ASN A 173 -9.56 2.33 13.70
C ASN A 173 -8.35 1.59 14.31
N ILE A 174 -8.26 0.27 14.12
CA ILE A 174 -7.09 -0.52 14.49
C ILE A 174 -6.20 -0.63 13.25
N PRO A 175 -4.93 -0.18 13.30
CA PRO A 175 -4.07 -0.14 12.11
C PRO A 175 -3.76 -1.51 11.53
N VAL A 176 -3.71 -1.61 10.20
CA VAL A 176 -3.41 -2.85 9.47
C VAL A 176 -2.11 -2.73 8.68
N ALA A 177 -1.19 -3.66 8.90
CA ALA A 177 0.04 -3.84 8.11
C ALA A 177 -0.08 -5.00 7.12
N ILE A 178 0.49 -4.82 5.92
CA ILE A 178 0.55 -5.85 4.86
C ILE A 178 1.97 -5.96 4.29
N PHE A 179 2.34 -7.15 3.82
CA PHE A 179 3.65 -7.38 3.19
C PHE A 179 3.58 -7.42 1.66
N ILE A 180 4.56 -6.77 1.02
CA ILE A 180 4.89 -6.87 -0.41
C ILE A 180 6.28 -7.50 -0.56
N SER A 181 6.61 -8.08 -1.71
CA SER A 181 7.86 -8.80 -1.92
C SER A 181 8.79 -8.07 -2.90
N SER A 182 10.07 -7.93 -2.53
CA SER A 182 11.14 -7.61 -3.48
C SER A 182 11.35 -8.78 -4.46
N LEU A 183 11.71 -8.46 -5.71
CA LEU A 183 12.10 -9.42 -6.75
C LEU A 183 13.62 -9.52 -6.93
N VAL A 184 14.41 -8.85 -6.08
CA VAL A 184 15.87 -8.88 -6.16
C VAL A 184 16.37 -10.30 -5.93
N LYS A 185 17.11 -10.82 -6.90
CA LYS A 185 17.73 -12.14 -6.78
C LYS A 185 18.67 -12.18 -5.57
N GLY A 186 18.45 -13.14 -4.67
CA GLY A 186 19.24 -13.29 -3.44
C GLY A 186 18.69 -12.53 -2.24
N SER A 187 17.55 -11.84 -2.38
CA SER A 187 16.78 -11.43 -1.22
C SER A 187 16.35 -12.66 -0.41
N HIS A 188 16.27 -12.53 0.90
CA HIS A 188 16.01 -13.62 1.83
C HIS A 188 14.93 -13.23 2.86
N GLY A 189 14.39 -14.26 3.48
CA GLY A 189 13.47 -14.21 4.60
C GLY A 189 14.06 -14.85 5.85
N PRO A 190 13.26 -15.11 6.89
CA PRO A 190 13.74 -15.76 8.10
C PRO A 190 13.97 -17.28 7.93
N TRP A 191 13.50 -17.86 6.83
CA TRP A 191 13.55 -19.30 6.55
C TRP A 191 14.30 -19.60 5.25
N PRO A 192 14.87 -20.81 5.09
CA PRO A 192 15.54 -21.22 3.85
C PRO A 192 14.62 -21.25 2.62
N VAL A 193 13.33 -21.54 2.83
CA VAL A 193 12.30 -21.45 1.77
C VAL A 193 11.82 -20.00 1.73
N SER A 194 12.00 -19.35 0.58
CA SER A 194 11.66 -17.94 0.40
C SER A 194 11.32 -17.67 -1.07
N ASP A 195 10.19 -18.20 -1.56
CA ASP A 195 9.68 -17.95 -2.92
C ASP A 195 9.05 -16.54 -3.04
N GLY A 196 9.67 -15.53 -2.41
CA GLY A 196 9.07 -14.24 -2.12
C GLY A 196 8.23 -14.26 -0.83
N LEU A 197 8.04 -13.08 -0.23
CA LEU A 197 7.34 -12.90 1.06
C LEU A 197 6.17 -11.92 0.97
N PRO A 198 5.22 -12.08 0.03
CA PRO A 198 4.02 -11.24 -0.01
C PRO A 198 2.93 -11.74 0.95
N THR A 199 1.98 -10.88 1.28
CA THR A 199 0.69 -11.27 1.90
C THR A 199 -0.35 -11.69 0.85
N ILE A 200 -0.35 -11.05 -0.32
CA ILE A 200 -1.28 -11.38 -1.43
C ILE A 200 -0.54 -12.34 -2.38
N GLU A 201 -1.12 -13.50 -2.68
CA GLU A 201 -0.43 -14.52 -3.47
C GLU A 201 -0.04 -14.00 -4.87
N GLU A 202 -0.94 -13.28 -5.52
CA GLU A 202 -0.73 -12.74 -6.87
C GLU A 202 0.43 -11.72 -6.93
N HIS A 203 0.82 -11.12 -5.79
CA HIS A 203 1.93 -10.16 -5.74
C HIS A 203 3.31 -10.80 -5.91
N ARG A 204 3.42 -12.11 -5.72
CA ARG A 204 4.70 -12.84 -5.61
C ARG A 204 5.68 -12.57 -6.75
N ASP A 205 5.16 -12.52 -7.98
CA ASP A 205 5.96 -12.34 -9.19
C ASP A 205 5.74 -10.95 -9.83
N MET A 206 5.01 -10.04 -9.17
CA MET A 206 4.71 -8.70 -9.68
C MET A 206 5.83 -7.70 -9.34
N PRO A 207 6.12 -6.71 -10.20
CA PRO A 207 7.01 -5.62 -9.84
C PRO A 207 6.52 -4.87 -8.59
N ILE A 208 7.45 -4.43 -7.75
CA ILE A 208 7.14 -3.91 -6.41
C ILE A 208 6.25 -2.66 -6.45
N GLU A 209 6.40 -1.83 -7.49
CA GLU A 209 5.56 -0.66 -7.72
C GLU A 209 4.10 -1.02 -8.02
N ILE A 210 3.86 -2.16 -8.68
CA ILE A 210 2.51 -2.66 -8.97
C ILE A 210 1.87 -3.23 -7.71
N GLN A 211 2.64 -3.98 -6.91
CA GLN A 211 2.20 -4.47 -5.60
C GLN A 211 1.78 -3.30 -4.71
N LEU A 212 2.61 -2.25 -4.63
CA LEU A 212 2.32 -1.02 -3.89
C LEU A 212 1.06 -0.32 -4.41
N LYS A 213 0.92 -0.12 -5.73
CA LYS A 213 -0.28 0.50 -6.32
C LYS A 213 -1.54 -0.29 -6.00
N HIS A 214 -1.49 -1.63 -6.05
CA HIS A 214 -2.61 -2.49 -5.67
C HIS A 214 -2.99 -2.27 -4.20
N CYS A 215 -2.04 -2.35 -3.26
CA CYS A 215 -2.30 -2.09 -1.84
C CYS A 215 -2.89 -0.69 -1.59
N LEU A 216 -2.40 0.33 -2.30
CA LEU A 216 -2.94 1.68 -2.21
C LEU A 216 -4.37 1.77 -2.76
N ALA A 217 -4.70 1.05 -3.83
CA ALA A 217 -6.04 1.04 -4.42
C ALA A 217 -7.08 0.30 -3.57
N LEU A 218 -6.68 -0.73 -2.81
CA LEU A 218 -7.59 -1.43 -1.88
C LEU A 218 -8.16 -0.47 -0.80
N ASP A 219 -7.37 0.55 -0.45
CA ASP A 219 -7.71 1.56 0.56
C ASP A 219 -8.19 0.94 1.88
N ASN A 220 -7.49 -0.08 2.37
CA ASN A 220 -7.82 -0.75 3.62
C ASN A 220 -6.59 -1.17 4.43
N VAL A 221 -5.43 -0.58 4.12
CA VAL A 221 -4.16 -0.80 4.81
C VAL A 221 -3.57 0.52 5.29
N ASP A 222 -2.88 0.49 6.42
CA ASP A 222 -2.19 1.63 7.02
C ASP A 222 -0.67 1.57 6.82
N GLU A 223 -0.14 0.36 6.71
CA GLU A 223 1.31 0.11 6.65
C GLU A 223 1.61 -0.93 5.57
N ILE A 224 2.61 -0.67 4.74
CA ILE A 224 3.06 -1.56 3.66
C ILE A 224 4.54 -1.83 3.87
N ILE A 225 4.89 -3.09 4.09
CA ILE A 225 6.22 -3.52 4.50
C ILE A 225 6.83 -4.41 3.42
N ILE A 226 8.07 -4.17 3.02
CA ILE A 226 8.79 -5.11 2.15
C ILE A 226 9.17 -6.32 3.00
N GLY A 227 8.57 -7.47 2.69
CA GLY A 227 8.70 -8.72 3.43
C GLY A 227 10.12 -9.23 3.46
N ASN A 228 10.80 -9.35 2.33
CA ASN A 228 12.16 -9.87 2.19
C ASN A 228 13.23 -8.77 2.16
N ALA A 229 14.45 -9.11 2.57
CA ALA A 229 15.61 -8.22 2.58
C ALA A 229 16.73 -8.77 1.69
N TYR A 230 17.52 -7.98 0.96
CA TYR A 230 17.41 -6.54 0.81
C TYR A 230 16.69 -6.17 -0.48
N ALA A 231 15.78 -5.21 -0.42
CA ALA A 231 15.32 -4.51 -1.61
C ALA A 231 16.46 -3.70 -2.25
N SER A 232 16.37 -3.48 -3.56
CA SER A 232 17.37 -2.70 -4.29
C SER A 232 17.08 -1.19 -4.23
N ASP A 233 18.08 -0.37 -4.56
CA ASP A 233 17.89 1.07 -4.74
C ASP A 233 16.89 1.40 -5.87
N ASP A 234 16.83 0.57 -6.92
CA ASP A 234 15.87 0.74 -8.01
C ASP A 234 14.43 0.44 -7.57
N GLU A 235 14.22 -0.57 -6.74
CA GLU A 235 12.92 -0.85 -6.11
C GLU A 235 12.50 0.29 -5.16
N PHE A 236 13.43 0.85 -4.38
CA PHE A 236 13.13 2.02 -3.55
C PHE A 236 12.75 3.25 -4.39
N LYS A 237 13.46 3.52 -5.49
CA LYS A 237 13.10 4.58 -6.44
C LYS A 237 11.71 4.37 -7.05
N ALA A 238 11.39 3.13 -7.43
CA ALA A 238 10.09 2.78 -8.00
C ALA A 238 8.95 3.05 -6.99
N ILE A 239 9.14 2.64 -5.73
CA ILE A 239 8.21 2.93 -4.63
C ILE A 239 8.06 4.44 -4.41
N ASP A 240 9.17 5.18 -4.31
CA ASP A 240 9.14 6.64 -4.08
C ASP A 240 8.44 7.38 -5.24
N GLN A 241 8.69 6.97 -6.48
CA GLN A 241 8.01 7.51 -7.65
C GLN A 241 6.49 7.30 -7.55
N VAL A 242 6.03 6.09 -7.22
CA VAL A 242 4.60 5.82 -7.02
C VAL A 242 4.04 6.68 -5.89
N MET A 243 4.72 6.76 -4.74
CA MET A 243 4.24 7.54 -3.60
C MET A 243 4.10 9.04 -3.92
N LYS A 244 5.02 9.60 -4.71
CA LYS A 244 4.96 10.99 -5.21
C LYS A 244 3.84 11.21 -6.22
N GLN A 245 3.53 10.21 -7.04
CA GLN A 245 2.42 10.27 -7.98
C GLN A 245 1.05 10.12 -7.29
N VAL A 246 1.00 9.31 -6.23
CA VAL A 246 -0.22 8.98 -5.50
C VAL A 246 -0.65 10.09 -4.57
N TYR A 247 0.27 10.61 -3.76
CA TYR A 247 -0.04 11.66 -2.79
C TYR A 247 0.45 13.01 -3.27
N VAL A 248 -0.47 13.79 -3.83
CA VAL A 248 -0.18 15.11 -4.40
C VAL A 248 -0.96 16.20 -3.69
N ASP A 249 -0.42 17.42 -3.70
CA ASP A 249 -1.18 18.61 -3.34
C ASP A 249 -1.69 19.26 -4.62
N ILE A 250 -3.01 19.24 -4.83
CA ILE A 250 -3.64 19.79 -6.03
C ILE A 250 -4.01 21.25 -5.76
N PRO A 251 -3.46 22.23 -6.49
CA PRO A 251 -3.81 23.62 -6.27
C PRO A 251 -5.28 23.85 -6.61
N LYS A 252 -5.95 24.67 -5.81
CA LYS A 252 -7.32 25.08 -6.10
C LYS A 252 -7.32 25.92 -7.39
N ASN A 253 -8.16 25.52 -8.35
CA ASN A 253 -8.28 26.25 -9.60
C ASN A 253 -9.30 27.39 -9.49
N GLU A 254 -8.85 28.55 -9.02
CA GLU A 254 -9.68 29.75 -8.84
C GLU A 254 -10.31 30.26 -10.15
N SER A 255 -9.75 29.91 -11.32
CA SER A 255 -10.32 30.33 -12.61
C SER A 255 -11.70 29.72 -12.89
N LEU A 256 -12.09 28.68 -12.12
CA LEU A 256 -13.40 28.04 -12.23
C LEU A 256 -14.50 28.78 -11.45
N GLY A 257 -14.18 29.87 -10.75
CA GLY A 257 -15.13 30.65 -9.97
C GLY A 257 -15.84 29.79 -8.92
N PHE A 258 -17.17 29.85 -8.83
CA PHE A 258 -17.93 29.07 -7.85
C PHE A 258 -17.76 27.54 -7.98
N LEU A 259 -17.32 27.04 -9.15
CA LEU A 259 -17.05 25.61 -9.35
C LEU A 259 -15.74 25.16 -8.72
N ALA A 260 -14.82 26.09 -8.39
CA ALA A 260 -13.51 25.77 -7.83
C ALA A 260 -13.60 24.97 -6.52
N ASP A 261 -14.62 25.24 -5.70
CA ASP A 261 -14.86 24.52 -4.44
C ASP A 261 -15.38 23.08 -4.65
N PHE A 262 -15.91 22.78 -5.84
CA PHE A 262 -16.47 21.46 -6.17
C PHE A 262 -15.47 20.57 -6.92
N VAL A 263 -14.38 21.12 -7.43
CA VAL A 263 -13.30 20.35 -8.06
C VAL A 263 -12.31 19.89 -6.99
N PRO A 264 -11.87 18.61 -7.01
CA PRO A 264 -10.90 18.11 -6.04
C PRO A 264 -9.64 18.98 -5.98
N HIS A 265 -9.27 19.41 -4.77
CA HIS A 265 -8.08 20.23 -4.48
C HIS A 265 -7.54 19.92 -3.08
N GLY A 266 -6.31 20.37 -2.80
CA GLY A 266 -5.54 20.06 -1.60
C GLY A 266 -4.88 18.68 -1.65
N LEU A 267 -4.47 18.19 -0.47
CA LEU A 267 -3.82 16.89 -0.32
C LEU A 267 -4.76 15.76 -0.75
N THR A 268 -4.43 15.16 -1.90
CA THR A 268 -5.25 14.18 -2.60
C THR A 268 -4.46 12.88 -2.77
N LYS A 269 -5.12 11.75 -2.51
CA LYS A 269 -4.67 10.42 -2.92
C LYS A 269 -5.30 10.10 -4.27
N ARG A 270 -4.48 9.76 -5.25
CA ARG A 270 -4.92 9.35 -6.59
C ARG A 270 -4.17 8.10 -7.04
N ILE A 271 -4.80 7.18 -7.76
CA ILE A 271 -4.14 5.99 -8.30
C ILE A 271 -3.56 6.30 -9.69
N PRO A 272 -2.23 6.25 -9.89
CA PRO A 272 -1.61 6.48 -11.19
C PRO A 272 -1.61 5.22 -12.05
N PHE A 273 -2.30 5.29 -13.19
CA PHE A 273 -2.29 4.24 -14.21
C PHE A 273 -1.28 4.56 -15.29
N LYS A 274 -0.38 3.62 -15.57
CA LYS A 274 0.48 3.69 -16.75
C LYS A 274 -0.36 3.48 -18.00
N ILE A 275 -0.20 4.32 -19.03
CA ILE A 275 -0.95 4.24 -20.28
C ILE A 275 -0.03 4.12 -21.51
N HIS A 276 -0.34 3.16 -22.37
CA HIS A 276 0.24 3.02 -23.71
C HIS A 276 -0.61 3.81 -24.70
N LEU A 277 -0.09 4.95 -25.15
CA LEU A 277 -0.85 5.88 -26.00
C LEU A 277 -1.15 5.32 -27.39
N ASP A 278 -2.34 5.61 -27.89
CA ASP A 278 -2.76 5.33 -29.26
C ASP A 278 -2.01 6.21 -30.28
N LYS A 279 -1.89 5.70 -31.52
CA LYS A 279 -1.23 6.44 -32.60
C LYS A 279 -2.08 7.65 -33.01
N GLY A 280 -1.41 8.79 -33.16
CA GLY A 280 -2.07 10.01 -33.67
C GLY A 280 -2.89 10.76 -32.63
N ILE A 281 -2.74 10.46 -31.34
CA ILE A 281 -3.23 11.32 -30.26
C ILE A 281 -2.70 12.76 -30.45
N THR A 282 -3.60 13.73 -30.34
CA THR A 282 -3.31 15.15 -30.54
C THR A 282 -2.68 15.77 -29.29
N ALA A 283 -2.04 16.94 -29.45
CA ALA A 283 -1.48 17.69 -28.32
C ALA A 283 -2.55 18.06 -27.27
N LEU A 284 -3.74 18.46 -27.72
CA LEU A 284 -4.86 18.79 -26.84
C LEU A 284 -5.38 17.55 -26.08
N GLU A 285 -5.50 16.40 -26.75
CA GLU A 285 -5.91 15.16 -26.08
C GLU A 285 -4.90 14.74 -25.00
N LYS A 286 -3.59 14.87 -25.27
CA LYS A 286 -2.54 14.65 -24.26
C LYS A 286 -2.64 15.64 -23.10
N GLU A 287 -2.88 16.92 -23.39
CA GLU A 287 -3.06 17.96 -22.38
C GLU A 287 -4.23 17.61 -21.43
N ILE A 288 -5.39 17.25 -21.99
CA ILE A 288 -6.57 16.88 -21.21
C ILE A 288 -6.31 15.62 -20.37
N LEU A 289 -5.61 14.63 -20.94
CA LEU A 289 -5.31 13.35 -20.29
C LEU A 289 -4.32 13.47 -19.13
N PHE A 290 -3.22 14.23 -19.30
CA PHE A 290 -2.12 14.26 -18.35
C PHE A 290 -2.10 15.49 -17.42
N ASN A 291 -2.58 16.64 -17.89
CA ASN A 291 -2.52 17.87 -17.09
C ASN A 291 -3.70 17.99 -16.11
N TYR A 292 -4.78 17.24 -16.32
CA TYR A 292 -5.87 17.19 -15.34
C TYR A 292 -5.50 16.21 -14.20
N PRO A 293 -5.31 16.69 -12.96
CA PRO A 293 -4.64 15.89 -11.93
C PRO A 293 -5.56 14.92 -11.18
N SER A 294 -6.89 15.03 -11.34
CA SER A 294 -7.87 14.39 -10.47
C SER A 294 -9.06 13.80 -11.23
N HIS A 295 -8.81 12.80 -12.06
CA HIS A 295 -9.87 12.04 -12.71
C HIS A 295 -10.64 11.23 -11.66
N SER A 296 -11.96 11.19 -11.75
CA SER A 296 -12.79 10.45 -10.81
C SER A 296 -14.17 10.21 -11.41
N ASP A 297 -14.74 9.02 -11.18
CA ASP A 297 -16.17 8.78 -11.39
C ASP A 297 -16.94 9.19 -10.11
N LEU A 298 -18.14 9.75 -10.26
CA LEU A 298 -18.93 10.19 -9.10
C LEU A 298 -19.72 9.04 -8.44
N GLY A 299 -19.63 7.82 -8.99
CA GLY A 299 -20.29 6.60 -8.51
C GLY A 299 -21.58 6.26 -9.26
N ASP A 300 -22.02 7.10 -10.19
CA ASP A 300 -23.30 6.96 -10.87
C ASP A 300 -23.19 6.26 -12.24
N CYS A 301 -21.98 5.91 -12.70
CA CYS A 301 -21.76 5.35 -14.03
C CYS A 301 -20.82 4.12 -14.11
N MET A 302 -20.39 3.58 -12.97
CA MET A 302 -19.38 2.51 -12.84
C MET A 302 -19.84 1.10 -13.30
N ASN A 303 -20.48 1.00 -14.46
CA ASN A 303 -20.90 -0.27 -15.06
C ASN A 303 -20.12 -0.60 -16.33
N TYR A 304 -20.23 0.25 -17.35
CA TYR A 304 -19.53 0.08 -18.63
C TYR A 304 -18.20 0.84 -18.68
N MET A 305 -18.08 1.92 -17.92
CA MET A 305 -16.91 2.80 -17.94
C MET A 305 -16.82 3.63 -16.65
N LEU A 306 -15.63 4.14 -16.34
CA LEU A 306 -15.43 5.24 -15.40
C LEU A 306 -15.47 6.56 -16.18
N ARG A 307 -16.12 7.60 -15.64
CA ARG A 307 -16.33 8.87 -16.34
C ARG A 307 -15.72 10.05 -15.58
N SER A 308 -14.62 10.59 -16.10
CA SER A 308 -14.01 11.83 -15.60
C SER A 308 -14.69 13.05 -16.21
N ARG A 309 -15.80 13.49 -15.60
CA ARG A 309 -16.69 14.53 -16.15
C ARG A 309 -16.12 15.94 -16.11
N TRP A 310 -15.22 16.24 -15.18
CA TRP A 310 -14.71 17.60 -14.99
C TRP A 310 -13.89 18.09 -16.18
N THR A 311 -13.18 17.19 -16.85
CA THR A 311 -12.41 17.48 -18.07
C THR A 311 -13.27 18.16 -19.14
N ARG A 312 -14.48 17.67 -19.41
CA ARG A 312 -15.42 18.27 -20.39
C ARG A 312 -15.84 19.71 -20.02
N MET A 313 -15.90 20.02 -18.72
CA MET A 313 -16.29 21.35 -18.23
C MET A 313 -15.13 22.33 -18.30
N ILE A 314 -13.93 21.89 -17.91
CA ILE A 314 -12.71 22.69 -17.92
C ILE A 314 -12.28 23.03 -19.35
N TYR A 315 -12.36 22.05 -20.25
CA TYR A 315 -11.97 22.21 -21.66
C TYR A 315 -13.15 22.55 -22.58
N LYS A 316 -14.24 23.09 -22.03
CA LYS A 316 -15.44 23.44 -22.79
C LYS A 316 -15.10 24.38 -23.94
N GLY A 317 -15.62 24.07 -25.12
CA GLY A 317 -15.43 24.87 -26.33
C GLY A 317 -14.16 24.55 -27.13
N LYS A 318 -13.23 23.74 -26.59
CA LYS A 318 -12.11 23.19 -27.37
C LYS A 318 -12.61 22.10 -28.31
N GLU A 319 -12.19 22.14 -29.58
CA GLU A 319 -12.55 21.16 -30.60
C GLU A 319 -11.71 19.90 -30.48
N ILE A 320 -12.35 18.74 -30.62
CA ILE A 320 -11.71 17.42 -30.54
C ILE A 320 -12.24 16.62 -31.73
N SER A 321 -11.60 16.77 -32.88
CA SER A 321 -12.07 16.14 -34.11
C SER A 321 -12.05 14.62 -34.00
N CYS A 322 -13.05 13.97 -34.60
CA CYS A 322 -13.10 12.51 -34.65
C CYS A 322 -11.86 11.95 -35.35
N ARG A 323 -11.21 10.97 -34.72
CA ARG A 323 -10.11 10.20 -35.32
C ARG A 323 -10.60 8.81 -35.74
N PRO A 324 -10.03 8.22 -36.79
CA PRO A 324 -10.31 6.82 -37.13
C PRO A 324 -9.85 5.90 -35.99
N CYS A 325 -10.57 4.80 -35.78
CA CYS A 325 -10.22 3.75 -34.85
C CYS A 325 -10.41 2.39 -35.54
N ASP A 326 -9.36 1.58 -35.57
CA ASP A 326 -9.37 0.28 -36.25
C ASP A 326 -10.07 -0.83 -35.43
N LYS A 327 -10.36 -0.56 -34.16
CA LYS A 327 -11.08 -1.49 -33.29
C LYS A 327 -12.57 -1.55 -33.68
N ALA A 328 -13.15 -2.75 -33.63
CA ALA A 328 -14.61 -2.91 -33.69
C ALA A 328 -15.28 -2.55 -32.36
N TYR A 329 -14.57 -2.80 -31.24
CA TYR A 329 -15.02 -2.55 -29.89
C TYR A 329 -13.88 -1.97 -29.04
N TYR A 330 -14.21 -1.03 -28.17
CA TYR A 330 -13.38 -0.69 -27.03
C TYR A 330 -13.50 -1.79 -25.96
N THR A 331 -12.37 -2.13 -25.35
CA THR A 331 -12.25 -3.22 -24.36
C THR A 331 -11.83 -2.68 -23.01
N ARG A 332 -11.97 -3.49 -21.95
CA ARG A 332 -11.57 -3.11 -20.58
C ARG A 332 -10.13 -2.59 -20.58
N GLY A 333 -9.89 -1.43 -19.96
CA GLY A 333 -8.57 -0.79 -19.92
C GLY A 333 -8.33 0.24 -21.03
N ASP A 334 -9.16 0.27 -22.09
CA ASP A 334 -9.10 1.35 -23.07
C ASP A 334 -9.46 2.68 -22.41
N VAL A 335 -8.64 3.70 -22.67
CA VAL A 335 -8.90 5.08 -22.27
C VAL A 335 -9.36 5.84 -23.49
N VAL A 336 -10.51 6.49 -23.39
CA VAL A 336 -11.15 7.18 -24.51
C VAL A 336 -11.55 8.59 -24.12
N ILE A 337 -11.63 9.49 -25.09
CA ILE A 337 -12.15 10.84 -24.93
C ILE A 337 -13.34 11.06 -25.84
N VAL A 338 -14.40 11.70 -25.34
CA VAL A 338 -15.54 12.06 -26.18
C VAL A 338 -15.16 13.18 -27.15
N ASN A 339 -15.43 12.98 -28.44
CA ASN A 339 -15.03 13.87 -29.53
C ASN A 339 -16.18 14.77 -30.02
N ASP A 340 -15.96 15.50 -31.12
CA ASP A 340 -16.91 16.45 -31.71
C ASP A 340 -18.23 15.81 -32.20
N ASN A 341 -18.26 14.51 -32.48
CA ASN A 341 -19.50 13.83 -32.89
C ASN A 341 -20.52 13.70 -31.74
N LEU A 342 -20.11 13.98 -30.50
CA LEU A 342 -20.98 14.05 -29.32
C LEU A 342 -20.70 15.32 -28.51
N VAL A 343 -20.91 16.47 -29.14
CA VAL A 343 -20.57 17.82 -28.65
C VAL A 343 -20.94 18.08 -27.18
N HIS A 344 -22.11 17.61 -26.70
CA HIS A 344 -22.57 17.89 -25.34
C HIS A 344 -21.71 17.21 -24.25
N TYR A 345 -20.98 16.15 -24.60
CA TYR A 345 -20.08 15.43 -23.70
C TYR A 345 -18.61 15.56 -24.10
N ARG A 346 -18.30 16.33 -25.16
CA ARG A 346 -16.96 16.53 -25.70
C ARG A 346 -15.94 16.90 -24.62
N GLY A 347 -14.80 16.22 -24.66
CA GLY A 347 -13.70 16.41 -23.72
C GLY A 347 -13.79 15.57 -22.46
N GLU A 348 -14.87 14.79 -22.27
CA GLU A 348 -14.97 13.84 -21.16
C GLU A 348 -14.03 12.65 -21.38
N ILE A 349 -13.10 12.44 -20.44
CA ILE A 349 -12.21 11.27 -20.39
C ILE A 349 -12.94 10.09 -19.73
N GLN A 350 -12.80 8.90 -20.31
CA GLN A 350 -13.45 7.67 -19.84
C GLN A 350 -12.44 6.51 -19.83
N ILE A 351 -12.57 5.61 -18.83
CA ILE A 351 -11.89 4.30 -18.83
C ILE A 351 -12.94 3.24 -19.07
N VAL A 352 -12.77 2.44 -20.11
CA VAL A 352 -13.70 1.36 -20.46
C VAL A 352 -13.54 0.20 -19.48
N LEU A 353 -14.66 -0.30 -18.94
CA LEU A 353 -14.72 -1.43 -18.00
C LEU A 353 -15.33 -2.69 -18.62
N LYS A 354 -16.24 -2.51 -19.59
CA LYS A 354 -16.90 -3.57 -20.36
C LYS A 354 -16.88 -3.20 -21.83
N GLU A 355 -16.98 -4.21 -22.69
CA GLU A 355 -16.95 -4.03 -24.14
C GLU A 355 -17.99 -2.98 -24.61
N MET A 356 -17.54 -2.04 -25.45
CA MET A 356 -18.37 -0.99 -26.05
C MET A 356 -18.09 -0.90 -27.54
N LYS A 357 -19.12 -0.92 -28.38
CA LYS A 357 -18.93 -0.77 -29.83
C LYS A 357 -18.29 0.58 -30.17
N VAL A 358 -17.34 0.59 -31.10
CA VAL A 358 -16.80 1.84 -31.66
C VAL A 358 -17.91 2.52 -32.48
N ASP A 359 -18.35 3.68 -32.01
CA ASP A 359 -19.50 4.43 -32.52
C ASP A 359 -19.12 5.74 -33.22
N GLY A 360 -17.82 6.04 -33.31
CA GLY A 360 -17.29 7.29 -33.85
C GLY A 360 -17.48 8.51 -32.93
N GLN A 361 -18.05 8.36 -31.73
CA GLN A 361 -18.27 9.47 -30.78
C GLN A 361 -17.12 9.65 -29.79
N ARG A 362 -16.14 8.76 -29.83
CA ARG A 362 -14.97 8.74 -28.94
C ARG A 362 -13.72 8.52 -29.75
N ASN A 363 -12.63 9.15 -29.34
CA ASN A 363 -11.30 8.84 -29.83
C ASN A 363 -10.60 7.94 -28.80
N LEU A 364 -9.90 6.91 -29.28
CA LEU A 364 -9.04 6.07 -28.44
C LEU A 364 -7.79 6.85 -28.06
N LEU A 365 -7.54 7.05 -26.77
CA LEU A 365 -6.33 7.73 -26.28
C LEU A 365 -5.19 6.76 -26.03
N GLY A 366 -5.51 5.52 -25.67
CA GLY A 366 -4.53 4.50 -25.35
C GLY A 366 -5.13 3.37 -24.53
N HIS A 367 -4.27 2.53 -23.98
CA HIS A 367 -4.63 1.39 -23.15
C HIS A 367 -3.84 1.40 -21.85
N ILE A 368 -4.50 1.16 -20.72
CA ILE A 368 -3.82 0.99 -19.42
C ILE A 368 -2.89 -0.22 -19.51
N ASP A 369 -1.70 -0.13 -18.91
CA ASP A 369 -0.75 -1.24 -18.87
C ASP A 369 -1.43 -2.52 -18.36
N GLU A 370 -1.24 -3.64 -19.06
CA GLU A 370 -1.91 -4.91 -18.77
C GLU A 370 -1.68 -5.36 -17.31
N ASN A 371 -0.51 -5.02 -16.74
CA ASN A 371 -0.19 -5.35 -15.35
C ASN A 371 -0.93 -4.47 -14.32
N GLU A 372 -1.68 -3.46 -14.76
CA GLU A 372 -2.40 -2.52 -13.88
C GLU A 372 -3.92 -2.57 -14.10
N ILE A 373 -4.43 -3.23 -15.14
CA ILE A 373 -5.87 -3.27 -15.46
C ILE A 373 -6.70 -3.86 -14.32
N PHE A 374 -6.18 -4.87 -13.62
CA PHE A 374 -6.88 -5.50 -12.51
C PHE A 374 -7.17 -4.52 -11.36
N ILE A 375 -6.34 -3.49 -11.18
CA ILE A 375 -6.52 -2.47 -10.14
C ILE A 375 -7.83 -1.70 -10.32
N LEU A 376 -8.36 -1.62 -11.55
CA LEU A 376 -9.67 -1.00 -11.84
C LEU A 376 -10.83 -1.69 -11.10
N GLU A 377 -10.67 -2.93 -10.66
CA GLU A 377 -11.69 -3.66 -9.87
C GLU A 377 -11.82 -3.13 -8.45
N HIS A 378 -10.81 -2.42 -7.96
CA HIS A 378 -10.76 -1.91 -6.59
C HIS A 378 -11.14 -0.44 -6.47
N LEU A 379 -11.26 0.27 -7.61
CA LEU A 379 -11.74 1.64 -7.62
C LEU A 379 -13.21 1.69 -7.21
N LYS A 380 -13.52 2.58 -6.26
CA LYS A 380 -14.85 2.87 -5.73
C LYS A 380 -15.33 4.23 -6.21
N ALA A 381 -16.60 4.52 -5.94
CA ALA A 381 -17.18 5.83 -6.22
C ALA A 381 -16.34 6.94 -5.58
N LYS A 382 -15.99 7.96 -6.39
CA LYS A 382 -15.17 9.13 -6.01
C LYS A 382 -13.70 8.86 -5.74
N ASP A 383 -13.21 7.63 -5.94
CA ASP A 383 -11.78 7.41 -5.96
C ASP A 383 -11.15 8.21 -7.09
N VAL A 384 -10.02 8.84 -6.77
CA VAL A 384 -9.29 9.68 -7.71
C VAL A 384 -8.23 8.83 -8.40
N PHE A 385 -8.03 9.04 -9.69
CA PHE A 385 -7.00 8.43 -10.49
C PHE A 385 -6.35 9.44 -11.43
N THR A 386 -5.22 9.06 -12.00
CA THR A 386 -4.47 9.85 -12.98
C THR A 386 -3.79 8.91 -13.97
N PHE A 387 -3.30 9.46 -15.08
CA PHE A 387 -2.52 8.73 -16.06
C PHE A 387 -1.06 9.17 -16.04
N VAL A 388 -0.15 8.24 -16.32
CA VAL A 388 1.29 8.46 -16.46
C VAL A 388 1.83 7.67 -17.65
N GLU A 389 2.92 8.14 -18.27
CA GLU A 389 3.61 7.44 -19.37
C GLU A 389 4.54 6.32 -18.86
#